data_AF-A0A8B8E3Y4-F1
#
_entry.id   AF-A0A8B8E3Y4-F1
#
_cell.length_a   1.000
_cell.length_b   1.000
_cell.length_c   1.000
_cell.angle_alpha   90.00
_cell.angle_beta   90.00
_cell.angle_gamma   90.00
#
_symmetry.space_group_name_H-M   'P 1'
#
loop_
_entity.id
_entity.type
_entity.pdbx_description
1 polymer ?
#
loop_
_entity_poly.entity_id
_entity_poly.type
_entity_poly.pdbx_seq_one_letter_code
_entity_poly.pdbx_strand_id
1 'polypeptide(L)'
;MTTAWLVLRDIWKDVIICDGKEVPIIGGFRGFRNVPPGSHTIENHGAKLEVDLKPGEVKVFVLNSSLKIFDRLDEEDDDFGFHQLAKSGAMDKALYEWPV
;
A
#
# COMPACT_ATOMS: atom_id res chain seq x y z
N MET A 1 -16.04 3.65 11.52
CA MET A 1 -15.06 4.50 10.80
C MET A 1 -14.78 3.82 9.49
N THR A 2 -14.96 4.52 8.36
CA THR A 2 -14.68 3.93 7.05
C THR A 2 -13.18 3.97 6.82
N THR A 3 -12.58 2.81 6.66
CA THR A 3 -11.14 2.68 6.47
C THR A 3 -10.78 2.78 4.98
N ALA A 4 -9.49 2.97 4.70
CA ALA A 4 -8.92 2.95 3.35
C ALA A 4 -8.04 1.70 3.15
N TRP A 5 -7.62 1.49 1.91
CA TRP A 5 -6.65 0.46 1.54
C TRP A 5 -5.50 1.06 0.76
N LEU A 6 -4.33 0.49 0.95
CA LEU A 6 -3.12 0.87 0.23
C LEU A 6 -2.47 -0.39 -0.33
N VAL A 7 -2.40 -0.49 -1.64
CA VAL A 7 -1.76 -1.63 -2.32
C VAL A 7 -0.39 -1.19 -2.80
N LEU A 8 0.63 -2.00 -2.50
CA LEU A 8 2.03 -1.75 -2.81
C LEU A 8 2.58 -2.89 -3.65
N ARG A 9 3.00 -2.57 -4.87
CA ARG A 9 3.56 -3.50 -5.85
C ARG A 9 5.06 -3.31 -5.99
N ASP A 10 5.73 -4.42 -6.29
CA ASP A 10 7.15 -4.49 -6.64
C ASP A 10 8.12 -3.93 -5.59
N ILE A 11 7.64 -3.75 -4.36
CA ILE A 11 8.45 -3.39 -3.21
C ILE A 11 9.41 -4.51 -2.80
N TRP A 12 10.52 -4.14 -2.15
CA TRP A 12 11.40 -5.09 -1.48
C TRP A 12 10.66 -5.79 -0.34
N LYS A 13 10.90 -7.10 -0.18
CA LYS A 13 10.11 -8.01 0.66
C LYS A 13 10.79 -8.35 1.99
N ASP A 14 11.38 -7.35 2.63
CA ASP A 14 12.06 -7.47 3.92
C ASP A 14 11.41 -6.61 5.00
N VAL A 15 11.53 -5.28 4.95
CA VAL A 15 10.96 -4.35 5.93
C VAL A 15 10.39 -3.13 5.22
N ILE A 16 9.23 -2.68 5.70
CA ILE A 16 8.63 -1.42 5.30
C ILE A 16 8.43 -0.55 6.53
N ILE A 17 8.68 0.75 6.40
CA ILE A 17 8.46 1.72 7.46
C ILE A 17 7.16 2.45 7.14
N CYS A 18 6.21 2.45 8.07
CA CYS A 18 4.92 3.12 7.94
C CYS A 18 4.78 4.11 9.10
N ASP A 19 4.71 5.41 8.80
CA ASP A 19 4.67 6.47 9.82
C ASP A 19 5.76 6.32 10.89
N GLY A 20 6.97 5.94 10.45
CA GLY A 20 8.14 5.72 11.31
C GLY A 20 8.15 4.37 12.04
N LYS A 21 7.14 3.50 11.87
CA LYS A 21 7.10 2.15 12.45
C LYS A 21 7.60 1.11 11.47
N GLU A 22 8.56 0.30 11.88
CA GLU A 22 9.05 -0.84 11.10
C GLU A 22 8.03 -1.98 11.11
N VAL A 23 7.71 -2.49 9.92
CA VAL A 23 6.85 -3.64 9.70
C VAL A 23 7.63 -4.68 8.89
N PRO A 24 7.94 -5.86 9.47
CA PRO A 24 8.58 -6.93 8.73
C PRO A 24 7.61 -7.52 7.69
N ILE A 25 8.06 -7.63 6.45
CA ILE A 25 7.33 -8.23 5.36
C ILE A 25 7.57 -9.73 5.36
N ILE A 26 6.49 -10.51 5.35
CA ILE A 26 6.54 -11.97 5.31
C ILE A 26 5.59 -12.46 4.21
N GLY A 27 6.00 -13.48 3.46
CA GLY A 27 5.13 -14.15 2.48
C GLY A 27 4.56 -13.22 1.41
N GLY A 28 3.25 -13.31 1.17
CA GLY A 28 2.54 -12.71 0.03
C GLY A 28 2.17 -11.23 0.17
N PHE A 29 2.87 -10.44 1.00
CA PHE A 29 2.52 -9.04 1.27
C PHE A 29 2.32 -8.20 0.00
N ARG A 30 1.21 -7.46 -0.01
CA ARG A 30 0.77 -6.57 -1.09
C ARG A 30 0.32 -5.20 -0.60
N GLY A 31 0.53 -4.85 0.67
CA GLY A 31 0.15 -3.56 1.24
C GLY A 31 -0.70 -3.70 2.49
N PHE A 32 -1.57 -2.73 2.72
CA PHE A 32 -2.34 -2.57 3.95
C PHE A 32 -3.83 -2.40 3.71
N ARG A 33 -4.60 -2.94 4.65
CA ARG A 33 -6.04 -2.71 4.82
C ARG A 33 -6.28 -2.01 6.15
N ASN A 34 -7.48 -1.46 6.30
CA ASN A 34 -7.87 -0.71 7.49
C ASN A 34 -6.99 0.52 7.78
N VAL A 35 -6.47 1.15 6.73
CA VAL A 35 -5.64 2.36 6.88
C VAL A 35 -6.53 3.51 7.34
N PRO A 36 -6.15 4.25 8.40
CA PRO A 36 -6.86 5.46 8.77
C PRO A 36 -6.93 6.46 7.60
N PRO A 37 -8.01 7.22 7.44
CA PRO A 37 -8.01 8.34 6.51
C PRO A 37 -7.06 9.44 6.99
N GLY A 38 -6.38 10.10 6.06
CA GLY A 38 -5.41 11.15 6.32
C GLY A 38 -4.07 10.93 5.63
N SER A 39 -3.08 11.74 6.01
CA SER A 39 -1.74 11.71 5.44
C SER A 39 -0.86 10.66 6.14
N HIS A 40 -0.24 9.81 5.34
CA HIS A 40 0.66 8.75 5.77
C HIS A 40 1.96 8.78 4.99
N THR A 41 3.00 8.22 5.60
CA THR A 41 4.33 8.07 5.03
C THR A 41 4.72 6.60 4.97
N ILE A 42 5.26 6.19 3.82
CA ILE A 42 5.77 4.84 3.60
C ILE A 42 7.20 4.91 3.09
N GLU A 43 8.09 4.11 3.67
CA GLU A 43 9.47 3.98 3.23
C GLU A 43 9.87 2.52 3.02
N ASN A 44 10.56 2.25 1.91
CA ASN A 44 11.11 0.93 1.61
C ASN A 44 12.43 1.11 0.84
N HIS A 45 13.55 0.66 1.42
CA HIS A 45 14.90 0.78 0.84
C HIS A 45 15.31 2.20 0.40
N GLY A 46 14.85 3.21 1.14
CA GLY A 46 15.12 4.63 0.86
C GLY A 46 14.23 5.23 -0.23
N ALA A 47 13.30 4.47 -0.81
CA ALA A 47 12.17 5.05 -1.54
C ALA A 47 11.14 5.54 -0.52
N LYS A 48 10.71 6.80 -0.63
CA LYS A 48 9.70 7.42 0.24
C LYS A 48 8.44 7.76 -0.55
N LEU A 49 7.29 7.43 0.02
CA LEU A 49 5.96 7.75 -0.47
C LEU A 49 5.23 8.56 0.59
N GLU A 50 4.67 9.70 0.19
CA GLU A 50 3.72 10.47 1.00
C GLU A 50 2.35 10.33 0.33
N VAL A 51 1.35 9.90 1.09
CA VAL A 51 0.03 9.58 0.56
C VAL A 51 -1.06 10.11 1.47
N ASP A 52 -2.03 10.81 0.89
CA ASP A 52 -3.26 11.22 1.57
C ASP A 52 -4.41 10.28 1.19
N LEU A 53 -5.06 9.65 2.16
CA LEU A 53 -6.12 8.65 1.93
C LEU A 53 -7.48 9.17 2.40
N LYS A 54 -8.50 9.01 1.55
CA LYS A 54 -9.90 9.32 1.89
C LYS A 54 -10.63 8.08 2.42
N PRO A 55 -11.71 8.26 3.20
CA PRO A 55 -12.51 7.14 3.69
C PRO A 55 -13.06 6.29 2.54
N GLY A 56 -12.83 4.98 2.58
CA GLY A 56 -13.27 4.04 1.53
C GLY A 56 -12.41 4.01 0.26
N GLU A 57 -11.33 4.79 0.21
CA GLU A 57 -10.43 4.86 -0.94
C GLU A 57 -9.48 3.67 -0.99
N VAL A 58 -9.16 3.23 -2.20
CA VAL A 58 -8.01 2.35 -2.46
C VAL A 58 -7.02 3.14 -3.28
N LYS A 59 -5.75 3.14 -2.88
CA LYS A 59 -4.66 3.61 -3.73
C LYS A 59 -3.69 2.49 -4.01
N VAL A 60 -3.26 2.39 -5.26
CA VAL A 60 -2.28 1.40 -5.70
C VAL A 60 -1.02 2.14 -6.12
N PHE A 61 0.12 1.70 -5.60
CA PHE A 61 1.44 2.22 -5.98
C PHE A 61 2.36 1.09 -6.41
N VAL A 62 3.19 1.37 -7.41
CA VAL A 62 4.21 0.48 -7.94
C VAL A 62 5.56 1.11 -7.67
N LEU A 63 6.46 0.36 -7.01
CA LEU A 63 7.80 0.83 -6.76
C LEU A 63 8.70 0.61 -7.98
N ASN A 64 9.21 1.68 -8.55
CA ASN A 64 10.33 1.60 -9.47
C ASN A 64 11.63 1.42 -8.66
N SER A 65 12.06 0.18 -8.49
CA SER A 65 13.23 -0.17 -7.66
C SER A 65 14.54 0.47 -8.14
N SER A 66 14.67 0.74 -9.43
CA SER A 66 15.88 1.36 -10.00
C SER A 66 15.97 2.84 -9.66
N LEU A 67 14.83 3.55 -9.68
CA LEU A 67 14.75 4.98 -9.39
C LEU A 67 14.45 5.29 -7.93
N LYS A 68 13.99 4.29 -7.15
CA LYS A 68 13.51 4.43 -5.78
C LYS A 68 12.33 5.41 -5.66
N ILE A 69 11.41 5.34 -6.61
CA ILE A 69 10.23 6.20 -6.69
C ILE A 69 8.98 5.32 -6.76
N PHE A 70 7.92 5.72 -6.06
CA PHE A 70 6.60 5.10 -6.15
C PHE A 70 5.77 5.80 -7.21
N ASP A 71 5.38 5.07 -8.24
CA ASP A 71 4.44 5.52 -9.26
C ASP A 71 3.03 5.13 -8.83
N ARG A 72 2.09 6.07 -8.92
CA ARG A 72 0.68 5.79 -8.65
C ARG A 72 0.07 5.10 -9.86
N LEU A 73 -0.65 4.00 -9.61
CA LEU A 73 -1.49 3.36 -10.61
C LEU A 73 -2.93 3.81 -10.37
N ASP A 74 -3.49 4.55 -11.33
CA ASP A 74 -4.89 4.97 -11.27
C ASP A 74 -5.83 3.82 -11.66
N GLU A 75 -7.10 3.93 -11.24
CA GLU A 75 -8.10 2.86 -11.44
C GLU A 75 -8.36 2.59 -12.93
N GLU A 76 -8.21 3.59 -13.80
CA GLU A 76 -8.35 3.45 -15.25
C GLU A 76 -7.21 2.67 -15.90
N ASP A 77 -6.04 2.66 -15.26
CA ASP A 77 -4.81 1.98 -15.71
C ASP A 77 -4.56 0.65 -14.97
N ASP A 78 -5.50 0.23 -14.13
CA ASP A 78 -5.39 -0.96 -13.29
C ASP A 78 -5.84 -2.23 -14.03
N ASP A 79 -5.03 -2.66 -15.00
CA ASP A 79 -5.25 -3.85 -15.84
C ASP A 79 -5.54 -5.15 -15.04
N PHE A 80 -5.11 -5.21 -13.79
CA PHE A 80 -5.22 -6.38 -12.92
C PHE A 80 -6.36 -6.26 -11.89
N GLY A 81 -7.06 -5.13 -11.85
CA GLY A 81 -8.20 -4.90 -10.97
C GLY A 81 -7.87 -4.88 -9.47
N PHE A 82 -6.66 -4.47 -9.09
CA PHE A 82 -6.25 -4.36 -7.69
C PHE A 82 -7.17 -3.48 -6.85
N HIS A 83 -7.72 -2.39 -7.40
CA HIS A 83 -8.69 -1.54 -6.71
C HIS A 83 -9.94 -2.32 -6.30
N GLN A 84 -10.48 -3.15 -7.20
CA GLN A 84 -11.65 -3.98 -6.94
C GLN A 84 -11.32 -5.14 -6.01
N LEU A 85 -10.17 -5.79 -6.20
CA LEU A 85 -9.72 -6.92 -5.39
C LEU A 85 -9.50 -6.52 -3.93
N ALA A 86 -8.94 -5.33 -3.68
CA ALA A 86 -8.80 -4.80 -2.32
C ALA A 86 -10.17 -4.52 -1.67
N LYS A 87 -11.08 -3.84 -2.37
CA LYS A 87 -12.45 -3.54 -1.85
C LYS A 87 -13.27 -4.80 -1.58
N SER A 88 -13.11 -5.84 -2.40
CA SER A 88 -13.88 -7.10 -2.28
C SER A 88 -13.39 -8.03 -1.16
N GLY A 89 -12.25 -7.73 -0.53
CA GLY A 89 -11.62 -8.60 0.47
C GLY A 89 -10.85 -9.80 -0.12
N ALA A 90 -10.83 -9.94 -1.46
CA ALA A 90 -10.07 -11.00 -2.12
C ALA A 90 -8.56 -10.95 -1.79
N MET A 91 -8.06 -9.77 -1.40
CA MET A 91 -6.67 -9.55 -1.01
C MET A 91 -6.44 -9.56 0.51
N ASP A 92 -7.42 -9.87 1.36
CA ASP A 92 -7.30 -9.69 2.82
C ASP A 92 -6.15 -10.49 3.46
N LYS A 93 -5.75 -11.62 2.85
CA LYS A 93 -4.58 -12.39 3.30
C LYS A 93 -3.24 -11.77 2.90
N ALA A 94 -3.24 -10.93 1.87
CA ALA A 94 -2.06 -10.24 1.33
C ALA A 94 -1.96 -8.78 1.81
N LEU A 95 -3.07 -8.20 2.26
CA LEU A 95 -3.13 -6.86 2.86
C LEU A 95 -3.08 -6.98 4.38
N TYR A 96 -2.00 -6.47 4.95
CA TYR A 96 -1.81 -6.50 6.40
C TYR A 96 -2.70 -5.46 7.06
N GLU A 97 -3.07 -5.67 8.32
CA GLU A 97 -3.66 -4.61 9.12
C GLU A 97 -2.67 -3.44 9.23
N TRP A 98 -3.16 -2.21 9.16
CA TRP A 98 -2.32 -1.04 9.36
C TRP A 98 -1.63 -1.10 10.73
N PRO A 99 -0.31 -0.85 10.82
CA PRO A 99 0.40 -0.87 12.10
C PRO A 99 -0.05 0.30 12.98
N VAL A 100 -0.98 0.03 13.90
CA VAL A 100 -1.53 1.02 14.86
C VAL A 100 -0.49 1.46 15.87
#